data_AF-A0A1H7XTC6-F1
#
_entry.id   AF-A0A1H7XTC6-F1
#
_cell.length_a   1.000
_cell.length_b   1.000
_cell.length_c   1.000
_cell.angle_alpha   90.00
_cell.angle_beta   90.00
_cell.angle_gamma   90.00
#
_symmetry.space_group_name_H-M   'P 1'
#
loop_
_entity.id
_entity.type
_entity.pdbx_description
1 polymer ?
#
loop_
_entity_poly.entity_id
_entity_poly.type
_entity_poly.pdbx_seq_one_letter_code
_entity_poly.pdbx_strand_id
1 'polypeptide(L)'
;MLSSKKKLLIVVLAMLILTAGFTLTSHAANSWHNVVNDIEVKINEGLSHYSNGDVKAAKESVTDAYFGPFEGEEMEQAVQRNVGSQNAFKVEYMFTQIKKLMGKGAPKQEVEQMATMLIKELKAYATQLDKVAPREETSPFSQFIYSFMIIVREGFEAILIIGAIIAYLIKSGNKDKVKAVYGSTGLAVVASIITAVLLQFVFKISGVGQEILEGVTMLLAMVVLFSVSFWLISKVEAKKWEEYIQGKVEDSLTTGNSFALWSAVFLAVYREGAETVLFYQALIADANKSSYGMIGLGFLVGCVALVAIYLIVRYGSVKLPLKPFFIGTSTLLYYLAFVFAGQGVRELQEAGVVGLGKIEVIPTISWLGIYPTWQTLSLQVVLVLAAVIGIGYQFLGDSGDAQVSA
;
A
#
# COMPACT_ATOMS: atom_id res chain seq x y z
N MET A 1 -16.08 35.42 -11.22
CA MET A 1 -14.99 35.44 -10.21
C MET A 1 -15.52 34.91 -8.88
N LEU A 2 -15.15 33.67 -8.50
CA LEU A 2 -15.56 33.12 -7.20
C LEU A 2 -14.81 33.83 -6.06
N SER A 3 -15.55 34.23 -5.01
CA SER A 3 -15.01 34.81 -3.77
C SER A 3 -13.90 33.92 -3.17
N SER A 4 -12.87 34.53 -2.57
CA SER A 4 -11.74 33.85 -1.93
C SER A 4 -12.18 32.75 -0.95
N LYS A 5 -13.30 32.98 -0.23
CA LYS A 5 -13.89 31.98 0.67
C LYS A 5 -14.47 30.77 -0.06
N LYS A 6 -15.08 30.96 -1.25
CA LYS A 6 -15.60 29.85 -2.08
C LYS A 6 -14.47 29.05 -2.73
N LYS A 7 -13.36 29.69 -3.11
CA LYS A 7 -12.16 28.99 -3.60
C LYS A 7 -11.51 28.14 -2.51
N LEU A 8 -11.38 28.70 -1.30
CA LEU A 8 -10.89 27.98 -0.12
C LEU A 8 -11.81 26.79 0.22
N LEU A 9 -13.13 26.98 0.17
CA LEU A 9 -14.11 25.93 0.42
C LEU A 9 -14.03 24.80 -0.62
N ILE A 10 -13.87 25.12 -1.91
CA ILE A 10 -13.70 24.12 -2.99
C ILE A 10 -12.39 23.36 -2.82
N VAL A 11 -11.30 24.04 -2.43
CA VAL A 11 -10.01 23.40 -2.16
C VAL A 11 -10.09 22.51 -0.93
N VAL A 12 -10.77 22.94 0.14
CA VAL A 12 -11.00 22.13 1.34
C VAL A 12 -11.93 20.97 1.08
N LEU A 13 -12.97 21.14 0.24
CA LEU A 13 -13.87 20.05 -0.17
C LEU A 13 -13.16 19.04 -1.08
N ALA A 14 -12.34 19.50 -2.02
CA ALA A 14 -11.50 18.62 -2.83
C ALA A 14 -10.49 17.85 -1.95
N MET A 15 -9.89 18.50 -0.95
CA MET A 15 -9.01 17.88 0.03
C MET A 15 -9.74 16.88 0.94
N LEU A 16 -10.98 17.17 1.35
CA LEU A 16 -11.80 16.26 2.14
C LEU A 16 -12.23 15.03 1.33
N ILE A 17 -12.50 15.20 0.03
CA ILE A 17 -12.79 14.10 -0.91
C ILE A 17 -11.53 13.24 -1.15
N LEU A 18 -10.35 13.86 -1.22
CA LEU A 18 -9.04 13.18 -1.24
C LEU A 18 -8.81 12.32 0.02
N THR A 19 -9.27 12.77 1.20
CA THR A 19 -9.11 12.04 2.48
C THR A 19 -10.24 11.05 2.78
N ALA A 20 -11.46 11.27 2.28
CA ALA A 20 -12.64 10.47 2.59
C ALA A 20 -12.90 9.34 1.58
N GLY A 21 -12.32 9.41 0.38
CA GLY A 21 -12.52 8.41 -0.69
C GLY A 21 -11.68 7.14 -0.57
N PHE A 22 -10.87 7.00 0.50
CA PHE A 22 -9.90 5.92 0.63
C PHE A 22 -10.28 4.96 1.76
N THR A 23 -11.44 4.32 1.65
CA THR A 23 -11.54 2.96 2.17
C THR A 23 -10.72 2.09 1.22
N LEU A 24 -9.49 1.75 1.60
CA LEU A 24 -8.82 0.60 0.99
C LEU A 24 -9.67 -0.61 1.34
N THR A 25 -10.57 -0.97 0.42
CA THR A 25 -11.17 -2.30 0.42
C THR A 25 -10.02 -3.29 0.28
N SER A 26 -9.98 -4.25 1.19
CA SER A 26 -9.05 -5.37 1.16
C SER A 26 -9.08 -6.02 -0.23
N HIS A 27 -7.91 -6.13 -0.83
CA HIS A 27 -7.72 -6.49 -2.23
C HIS A 27 -8.02 -7.98 -2.40
N ALA A 28 -9.02 -8.24 -3.23
CA ALA A 28 -9.66 -9.53 -3.45
C ALA A 28 -9.86 -9.65 -4.96
N ALA A 29 -9.58 -10.80 -5.60
CA ALA A 29 -9.75 -10.92 -7.04
C ALA A 29 -11.15 -10.47 -7.48
N ASN A 30 -11.19 -9.79 -8.63
CA ASN A 30 -12.35 -9.01 -9.08
C ASN A 30 -13.64 -9.83 -9.35
N SER A 31 -13.59 -11.17 -9.26
CA SER A 31 -14.74 -12.07 -9.27
C SER A 31 -14.34 -13.42 -8.67
N TRP A 32 -15.30 -14.24 -8.25
CA TRP A 32 -14.97 -15.59 -7.80
C TRP A 32 -14.41 -16.44 -8.94
N HIS A 33 -14.74 -16.14 -10.19
CA HIS A 33 -14.16 -16.81 -11.34
C HIS A 33 -12.67 -16.52 -11.53
N ASN A 34 -12.21 -15.32 -11.19
CA ASN A 34 -10.78 -14.99 -11.25
C ASN A 34 -10.00 -15.82 -10.22
N VAL A 35 -10.52 -15.93 -8.99
CA VAL A 35 -9.95 -16.82 -7.96
C VAL A 35 -9.82 -18.25 -8.50
N VAL A 36 -10.87 -18.77 -9.14
CA VAL A 36 -10.85 -20.11 -9.72
C VAL A 36 -9.87 -20.26 -10.88
N ASN A 37 -9.67 -19.22 -11.69
CA ASN A 37 -8.67 -19.22 -12.74
C ASN A 37 -7.26 -19.29 -12.15
N ASP A 38 -6.98 -18.57 -11.06
CA ASP A 38 -5.67 -18.61 -10.39
C ASP A 38 -5.40 -19.98 -9.75
N ILE A 39 -6.43 -20.62 -9.17
CA ILE A 39 -6.38 -22.03 -8.74
C ILE A 39 -6.08 -22.93 -9.94
N GLU A 40 -6.77 -22.76 -11.07
CA GLU A 40 -6.62 -23.59 -12.27
C GLU A 40 -5.21 -23.49 -12.87
N VAL A 41 -4.62 -22.29 -12.89
CA VAL A 41 -3.23 -22.09 -13.34
C VAL A 41 -2.25 -22.89 -12.47
N LYS A 42 -2.33 -22.75 -11.15
CA LYS A 42 -1.44 -23.47 -10.20
C LYS A 42 -1.64 -24.99 -10.24
N ILE A 43 -2.89 -25.45 -10.38
CA ILE A 43 -3.19 -26.88 -10.54
C ILE A 43 -2.60 -27.42 -11.85
N ASN A 44 -2.72 -26.69 -12.96
CA ASN A 44 -2.12 -27.10 -14.25
C ASN A 44 -0.59 -27.10 -14.21
N GLU A 45 0.03 -26.17 -13.51
CA GLU A 45 1.48 -26.19 -13.23
C GLU A 45 1.86 -27.45 -12.44
N GLY A 46 1.10 -27.80 -11.40
CA GLY A 46 1.30 -29.03 -10.65
C GLY A 46 1.16 -30.30 -11.50
N LEU A 47 0.19 -30.36 -12.41
CA LEU A 47 0.01 -31.46 -13.37
C LEU A 47 1.20 -31.56 -14.36
N SER A 48 1.76 -30.42 -14.77
CA SER A 48 2.96 -30.37 -15.60
C SER A 48 4.19 -30.93 -14.87
N HIS A 49 4.44 -30.49 -13.63
CA HIS A 49 5.52 -31.04 -12.78
C HIS A 49 5.35 -32.54 -12.58
N TYR A 50 4.13 -33.00 -12.29
CA TYR A 50 3.84 -34.42 -12.13
C TYR A 50 4.11 -35.20 -13.42
N SER A 51 3.77 -34.61 -14.57
CA SER A 51 4.04 -35.20 -15.87
C SER A 51 5.53 -35.35 -16.18
N ASN A 52 6.35 -34.44 -15.66
CA ASN A 52 7.81 -34.45 -15.79
C ASN A 52 8.50 -35.33 -14.72
N GLY A 53 7.74 -35.96 -13.83
CA GLY A 53 8.26 -36.84 -12.78
C GLY A 53 8.68 -36.11 -11.49
N ASP A 54 8.51 -34.79 -11.42
CA ASP A 54 8.79 -34.01 -10.21
C ASP A 54 7.58 -33.99 -9.28
N VAL A 55 7.44 -35.06 -8.50
CA VAL A 55 6.34 -35.23 -7.54
C VAL A 55 6.39 -34.18 -6.41
N LYS A 56 7.58 -33.68 -6.06
CA LYS A 56 7.73 -32.69 -4.99
C LYS A 56 7.15 -31.36 -5.44
N ALA A 57 7.62 -30.83 -6.58
CA ALA A 57 7.13 -29.59 -7.15
C ALA A 57 5.62 -29.67 -7.46
N ALA A 58 5.15 -30.81 -7.97
CA ALA A 58 3.74 -31.02 -8.24
C ALA A 58 2.84 -30.85 -7.01
N LYS A 59 3.25 -31.40 -5.86
CA LYS A 59 2.51 -31.28 -4.60
C LYS A 59 2.60 -29.88 -4.00
N GLU A 60 3.69 -29.18 -4.25
CA GLU A 60 3.90 -27.79 -3.86
C GLU A 60 2.91 -26.89 -4.62
N SER A 61 2.82 -26.98 -5.95
CA SER A 61 1.83 -26.21 -6.73
C SER A 61 0.37 -26.43 -6.30
N VAL A 62 0.01 -27.67 -5.92
CA VAL A 62 -1.33 -27.97 -5.39
C VAL A 62 -1.54 -27.39 -3.99
N THR A 63 -0.47 -27.27 -3.20
CA THR A 63 -0.50 -26.65 -1.87
C THR A 63 -0.64 -25.13 -2.00
N ASP A 64 0.07 -24.52 -2.95
CA ASP A 64 -0.02 -23.08 -3.26
C ASP A 64 -1.40 -22.73 -3.81
N ALA A 65 -2.01 -23.61 -4.60
CA ALA A 65 -3.38 -23.44 -5.10
C ALA A 65 -4.42 -23.47 -3.96
N TYR A 66 -4.17 -24.23 -2.89
CA TYR A 66 -5.05 -24.29 -1.73
C TYR A 66 -4.86 -23.07 -0.82
N PHE A 67 -3.64 -22.82 -0.35
CA PHE A 67 -3.40 -21.75 0.63
C PHE A 67 -3.46 -20.35 0.00
N GLY A 68 -3.03 -20.18 -1.25
CA GLY A 68 -3.08 -18.89 -1.95
C GLY A 68 -4.50 -18.51 -2.37
N PRO A 69 -4.95 -18.86 -3.57
CA PRO A 69 -6.23 -18.38 -4.07
C PRO A 69 -7.45 -19.05 -3.42
N PHE A 70 -7.39 -20.30 -2.92
CA PHE A 70 -8.60 -20.87 -2.29
C PHE A 70 -8.84 -20.37 -0.86
N GLU A 71 -7.83 -20.37 0.01
CA GLU A 71 -7.94 -19.90 1.40
C GLU A 71 -7.62 -18.40 1.54
N GLY A 72 -6.48 -17.94 1.02
CA GLY A 72 -6.00 -16.56 1.15
C GLY A 72 -6.90 -15.52 0.49
N GLU A 73 -7.55 -15.87 -0.61
CA GLU A 73 -8.58 -15.02 -1.23
C GLU A 73 -9.99 -15.26 -0.68
N GLU A 74 -10.14 -15.91 0.47
CA GLU A 74 -11.40 -16.12 1.20
C GLU A 74 -12.46 -16.96 0.47
N MET A 75 -12.12 -17.67 -0.61
CA MET A 75 -13.07 -18.52 -1.33
C MET A 75 -13.57 -19.66 -0.45
N GLU A 76 -12.71 -20.27 0.37
CA GLU A 76 -13.11 -21.29 1.34
C GLU A 76 -14.24 -20.78 2.26
N GLN A 77 -14.03 -19.62 2.89
CA GLN A 77 -15.00 -19.04 3.81
C GLN A 77 -16.27 -18.59 3.10
N ALA A 78 -16.16 -18.12 1.85
CA ALA A 78 -17.32 -17.75 1.06
C ALA A 78 -18.15 -18.97 0.65
N VAL A 79 -17.51 -20.05 0.20
CA VAL A 79 -18.15 -21.34 -0.06
C VAL A 79 -18.81 -21.85 1.22
N GLN A 80 -18.10 -21.86 2.35
CA GLN A 80 -18.62 -22.33 3.63
C GLN A 80 -19.88 -21.57 4.06
N ARG A 81 -19.86 -20.24 3.99
CA ARG A 81 -20.96 -19.38 4.44
C ARG A 81 -22.15 -19.35 3.48
N ASN A 82 -21.92 -19.36 2.17
CA ASN A 82 -22.96 -19.05 1.18
C ASN A 82 -23.35 -20.24 0.28
N VAL A 83 -22.47 -21.23 0.11
CA VAL A 83 -22.74 -22.45 -0.67
C VAL A 83 -22.96 -23.66 0.25
N GLY A 84 -22.35 -23.63 1.44
CA GLY A 84 -22.53 -24.59 2.51
C GLY A 84 -21.22 -25.26 2.95
N SER A 85 -21.06 -25.47 4.26
CA SER A 85 -19.84 -26.01 4.84
C SER A 85 -19.45 -27.38 4.29
N GLN A 86 -20.41 -28.24 3.94
CA GLN A 86 -20.13 -29.55 3.31
C GLN A 86 -19.42 -29.41 1.96
N ASN A 87 -19.70 -28.34 1.21
CA ASN A 87 -19.07 -28.06 -0.08
C ASN A 87 -17.64 -27.54 0.09
N ALA A 88 -17.37 -26.75 1.13
CA ALA A 88 -16.01 -26.34 1.50
C ALA A 88 -15.16 -27.57 1.87
N PHE A 89 -15.66 -28.44 2.75
CA PHE A 89 -14.99 -29.70 3.11
C PHE A 89 -14.77 -30.63 1.91
N LYS A 90 -15.72 -30.68 0.97
CA LYS A 90 -15.57 -31.47 -0.28
C LYS A 90 -14.37 -30.98 -1.08
N VAL A 91 -14.21 -29.67 -1.25
CA VAL A 91 -13.09 -29.08 -2.00
C VAL A 91 -11.76 -29.30 -1.28
N GLU A 92 -11.68 -29.07 0.02
CA GLU A 92 -10.50 -29.38 0.85
C GLU A 92 -10.07 -30.86 0.70
N TYR A 93 -11.05 -31.76 0.70
CA TYR A 93 -10.82 -33.18 0.49
C TYR A 93 -10.24 -33.45 -0.90
N MET A 94 -10.73 -32.78 -1.94
CA MET A 94 -10.23 -32.93 -3.32
C MET A 94 -8.78 -32.46 -3.47
N PHE A 95 -8.41 -31.30 -2.91
CA PHE A 95 -7.00 -30.87 -2.84
C PHE A 95 -6.12 -31.91 -2.15
N THR A 96 -6.60 -32.47 -1.04
CA THR A 96 -5.90 -33.54 -0.31
C THR A 96 -5.75 -34.80 -1.15
N GLN A 97 -6.79 -35.21 -1.89
CA GLN A 97 -6.74 -36.40 -2.74
C GLN A 97 -5.77 -36.24 -3.91
N ILE A 98 -5.73 -35.07 -4.55
CA ILE A 98 -4.77 -34.81 -5.63
C ILE A 98 -3.33 -35.01 -5.11
N LYS A 99 -2.98 -34.40 -3.97
CA LYS A 99 -1.65 -34.57 -3.36
C LYS A 99 -1.35 -36.01 -2.96
N LYS A 100 -2.37 -36.74 -2.49
CA LYS A 100 -2.26 -38.15 -2.11
C LYS A 100 -2.02 -39.05 -3.32
N LEU A 101 -2.73 -38.83 -4.42
CA LEU A 101 -2.55 -39.57 -5.67
C LEU A 101 -1.15 -39.32 -6.26
N MET A 102 -0.72 -38.05 -6.30
CA MET A 102 0.64 -37.68 -6.70
C MET A 102 1.70 -38.38 -5.84
N GLY A 103 1.53 -38.37 -4.51
CA GLY A 103 2.46 -39.02 -3.58
C GLY A 103 2.51 -40.55 -3.70
N LYS A 104 1.46 -41.17 -4.24
CA LYS A 104 1.40 -42.62 -4.50
C LYS A 104 1.94 -43.02 -5.87
N GLY A 105 2.29 -42.06 -6.73
CA GLY A 105 2.66 -42.35 -8.11
C GLY A 105 1.49 -42.89 -8.94
N ALA A 106 0.26 -42.43 -8.65
CA ALA A 106 -0.93 -42.85 -9.40
C ALA A 106 -0.81 -42.50 -10.90
N PRO A 107 -1.50 -43.22 -11.80
CA PRO A 107 -1.54 -42.89 -13.23
C PRO A 107 -1.89 -41.41 -13.45
N LYS A 108 -1.19 -40.75 -14.39
CA LYS A 108 -1.40 -39.32 -14.69
C LYS A 108 -2.86 -38.98 -14.93
N GLN A 109 -3.56 -39.83 -15.68
CA GLN A 109 -4.97 -39.67 -15.98
C GLN A 109 -5.86 -39.64 -14.73
N GLU A 110 -5.50 -40.37 -13.67
CA GLU A 110 -6.25 -40.38 -12.40
C GLU A 110 -6.07 -39.07 -11.64
N VAL A 111 -4.85 -38.51 -11.63
CA VAL A 111 -4.55 -37.21 -11.03
C VAL A 111 -5.25 -36.08 -11.80
N GLU A 112 -5.18 -36.11 -13.12
CA GLU A 112 -5.85 -35.15 -14.02
C GLU A 112 -7.37 -35.18 -13.87
N GLN A 113 -7.98 -36.36 -13.72
CA GLN A 113 -9.41 -36.50 -13.49
C GLN A 113 -9.83 -35.84 -12.17
N MET A 114 -9.08 -36.06 -11.08
CA MET A 114 -9.35 -35.41 -9.79
C MET A 114 -9.17 -33.90 -9.84
N ALA A 115 -8.12 -33.41 -10.51
CA ALA A 115 -7.90 -31.99 -10.74
C ALA A 115 -9.03 -31.35 -11.56
N THR A 116 -9.46 -32.01 -12.64
CA THR A 116 -10.56 -31.52 -13.49
C THR A 116 -11.87 -31.45 -12.71
N MET A 117 -12.15 -32.44 -11.87
CA MET A 117 -13.32 -32.40 -10.99
C MET A 117 -13.25 -31.24 -10.00
N LEU A 118 -12.08 -30.98 -9.40
CA LEU A 118 -11.89 -29.87 -8.46
C LEU A 118 -12.23 -28.54 -9.12
N ILE A 119 -11.63 -28.26 -10.29
CA ILE A 119 -11.86 -27.02 -11.03
C ILE A 119 -13.33 -26.90 -11.46
N LYS A 120 -13.96 -27.99 -11.86
CA LYS A 120 -15.39 -28.00 -12.22
C LYS A 120 -16.29 -27.59 -11.05
N GLU A 121 -16.06 -28.14 -9.86
CA GLU A 121 -16.83 -27.79 -8.66
C GLU A 121 -16.60 -26.33 -8.27
N LEU A 122 -15.35 -25.88 -8.28
CA LEU A 122 -14.98 -24.50 -7.98
C LEU A 122 -15.65 -23.50 -8.95
N LYS A 123 -15.68 -23.77 -10.26
CA LYS A 123 -16.38 -22.93 -11.25
C LYS A 123 -17.89 -22.86 -10.97
N ALA A 124 -18.49 -23.98 -10.56
CA ALA A 124 -19.90 -24.01 -10.19
C ALA A 124 -20.17 -23.18 -8.92
N TYR A 125 -19.26 -23.21 -7.94
CA TYR A 125 -19.37 -22.41 -6.73
C TYR A 125 -19.13 -20.93 -7.01
N ALA A 126 -18.16 -20.58 -7.86
CA ALA A 126 -17.94 -19.20 -8.29
C ALA A 126 -19.21 -18.61 -8.94
N THR A 127 -19.88 -19.36 -9.81
CA THR A 127 -21.16 -18.94 -10.42
C THR A 127 -22.27 -18.66 -9.38
N GLN A 128 -22.30 -19.41 -8.28
CA GLN A 128 -23.24 -19.17 -7.20
C GLN A 128 -22.83 -17.97 -6.36
N LEU A 129 -21.56 -17.92 -5.96
CA LEU A 129 -20.98 -16.87 -5.13
C LEU A 129 -21.05 -15.50 -5.79
N ASP A 130 -20.87 -15.40 -7.11
CA ASP A 130 -21.05 -14.14 -7.85
C ASP A 130 -22.47 -13.57 -7.72
N LYS A 131 -23.48 -14.40 -7.39
CA LYS A 131 -24.87 -13.96 -7.17
C LYS A 131 -25.15 -13.57 -5.71
N VAL A 132 -24.58 -14.30 -4.76
CA VAL A 132 -24.95 -14.21 -3.33
C VAL A 132 -23.93 -13.50 -2.46
N ALA A 133 -22.67 -13.45 -2.90
CA ALA A 133 -21.55 -12.80 -2.22
C ALA A 133 -20.59 -12.19 -3.25
N PRO A 134 -21.05 -11.34 -4.19
CA PRO A 134 -20.22 -10.81 -5.26
C PRO A 134 -18.95 -10.16 -4.71
N ARG A 135 -17.78 -10.51 -5.26
CA ARG A 135 -16.55 -9.73 -5.05
C ARG A 135 -16.74 -8.43 -5.84
N GLU A 136 -16.51 -7.29 -5.21
CA GLU A 136 -16.59 -6.02 -5.93
C GLU A 136 -15.54 -6.01 -7.04
N GLU A 137 -15.96 -5.98 -8.31
CA GLU A 137 -15.06 -5.58 -9.38
C GLU A 137 -14.51 -4.19 -9.00
N THR A 138 -13.20 -4.06 -8.78
CA THR A 138 -12.62 -2.73 -8.78
C THR A 138 -12.81 -2.17 -10.18
N SER A 139 -13.83 -1.32 -10.34
CA SER A 139 -14.15 -0.68 -11.61
C SER A 139 -12.86 -0.11 -12.22
N PRO A 140 -12.65 -0.20 -13.55
CA PRO A 140 -11.52 0.45 -14.20
C PRO A 140 -11.41 1.94 -13.83
N PHE A 141 -12.54 2.57 -13.51
CA PHE A 141 -12.58 3.93 -12.98
C PHE A 141 -12.00 4.06 -11.56
N SER A 142 -12.20 3.09 -10.67
CA SER A 142 -11.58 3.05 -9.34
C SER A 142 -10.05 3.00 -9.44
N GLN A 143 -9.52 2.17 -10.33
CA GLN A 143 -8.07 2.08 -10.59
C GLN A 143 -7.51 3.41 -11.12
N PHE A 144 -8.25 4.11 -12.00
CA PHE A 144 -7.94 5.47 -12.41
C PHE A 144 -7.90 6.44 -11.22
N ILE A 145 -8.93 6.42 -10.35
CA ILE A 145 -9.02 7.29 -9.18
C ILE A 145 -7.86 7.02 -8.21
N TYR A 146 -7.55 5.77 -7.91
CA TYR A 146 -6.44 5.42 -7.04
C TYR A 146 -5.10 5.92 -7.58
N SER A 147 -4.81 5.63 -8.86
CA SER A 147 -3.62 6.15 -9.52
C SER A 147 -3.55 7.68 -9.46
N PHE A 148 -4.63 8.36 -9.82
CA PHE A 148 -4.73 9.82 -9.75
C PHE A 148 -4.45 10.36 -8.34
N MET A 149 -5.10 9.80 -7.32
CA MET A 149 -4.95 10.22 -5.92
C MET A 149 -3.51 10.02 -5.43
N ILE A 150 -2.87 8.88 -5.75
CA ILE A 150 -1.48 8.60 -5.36
C ILE A 150 -0.55 9.68 -5.92
N ILE A 151 -0.53 9.89 -7.25
CA ILE A 151 0.45 10.82 -7.83
C ILE A 151 0.19 12.26 -7.38
N VAL A 152 -1.08 12.67 -7.26
CA VAL A 152 -1.44 14.02 -6.81
C VAL A 152 -1.00 14.25 -5.37
N ARG A 153 -1.13 13.24 -4.50
CA ARG A 153 -0.70 13.34 -3.11
C ARG A 153 0.82 13.48 -3.01
N GLU A 154 1.56 12.49 -3.49
CA GLU A 154 3.02 12.45 -3.32
C GLU A 154 3.70 13.62 -4.06
N GLY A 155 3.19 13.94 -5.25
CA GLY A 155 3.68 15.10 -6.01
C GLY A 155 3.36 16.43 -5.33
N PHE A 156 2.25 16.54 -4.61
CA PHE A 156 1.91 17.75 -3.86
C PHE A 156 2.79 17.91 -2.63
N GLU A 157 3.09 16.83 -1.89
CA GLU A 157 4.05 16.84 -0.78
C GLU A 157 5.42 17.32 -1.25
N ALA A 158 5.91 16.78 -2.37
CA ALA A 158 7.15 17.23 -3.00
C ALA A 158 7.11 18.73 -3.38
N ILE A 159 6.02 19.21 -3.99
CA ILE A 159 5.84 20.62 -4.35
C ILE A 159 5.85 21.52 -3.10
N LEU A 160 5.23 21.10 -2.01
CA LEU A 160 5.20 21.86 -0.75
C LEU A 160 6.59 21.98 -0.14
N ILE A 161 7.34 20.88 -0.08
CA ILE A 161 8.71 20.85 0.45
C ILE A 161 9.60 21.78 -0.39
N ILE A 162 9.60 21.60 -1.71
CA ILE A 162 10.40 22.41 -2.64
C ILE A 162 9.99 23.88 -2.56
N GLY A 163 8.68 24.16 -2.56
CA GLY A 163 8.13 25.50 -2.48
C GLY A 163 8.53 26.23 -1.21
N ALA A 164 8.48 25.54 -0.06
CA ALA A 164 8.91 26.08 1.23
C ALA A 164 10.40 26.41 1.24
N ILE A 165 11.25 25.51 0.73
CA ILE A 165 12.70 25.71 0.66
C ILE A 165 13.02 26.88 -0.28
N ILE A 166 12.41 26.95 -1.46
CA ILE A 166 12.60 28.05 -2.40
C ILE A 166 12.13 29.38 -1.78
N ALA A 167 10.96 29.40 -1.13
CA ALA A 167 10.45 30.60 -0.48
C ALA A 167 11.40 31.09 0.62
N TYR A 168 11.95 30.18 1.43
CA TYR A 168 12.94 30.50 2.45
C TYR A 168 14.25 31.04 1.83
N LEU A 169 14.78 30.40 0.78
CA LEU A 169 16.00 30.84 0.11
C LEU A 169 15.84 32.23 -0.52
N ILE A 170 14.67 32.51 -1.11
CA ILE A 170 14.34 33.83 -1.65
C ILE A 170 14.25 34.87 -0.53
N LYS A 171 13.59 34.55 0.59
CA LYS A 171 13.40 35.45 1.75
C LYS A 171 14.72 35.75 2.46
N SER A 172 15.64 34.78 2.52
CA SER A 172 16.97 34.91 3.14
C SER A 172 18.05 35.49 2.20
N GLY A 173 17.69 35.92 0.99
CA GLY A 173 18.63 36.52 0.04
C GLY A 173 19.50 35.54 -0.76
N ASN A 174 19.37 34.23 -0.53
CA ASN A 174 20.13 33.16 -1.19
C ASN A 174 19.47 32.67 -2.50
N LYS A 175 19.07 33.60 -3.38
CA LYS A 175 18.38 33.27 -4.64
C LYS A 175 19.23 32.44 -5.60
N ASP A 176 20.55 32.57 -5.52
CA ASP A 176 21.54 31.81 -6.27
C ASP A 176 21.45 30.30 -6.02
N LYS A 177 21.10 29.91 -4.78
CA LYS A 177 20.99 28.49 -4.37
C LYS A 177 19.73 27.80 -4.86
N VAL A 178 18.75 28.54 -5.38
CA VAL A 178 17.52 27.98 -5.96
C VAL A 178 17.82 27.04 -7.15
N LYS A 179 18.87 27.31 -7.92
CA LYS A 179 19.30 26.41 -9.01
C LYS A 179 19.74 25.04 -8.49
N ALA A 180 20.39 24.99 -7.33
CA ALA A 180 20.80 23.75 -6.71
C ALA A 180 19.58 22.92 -6.29
N VAL A 181 18.52 23.56 -5.76
CA VAL A 181 17.24 22.91 -5.42
C VAL A 181 16.63 22.24 -6.66
N TYR A 182 16.50 22.96 -7.77
CA TYR A 182 15.99 22.38 -9.02
C TYR A 182 16.86 21.24 -9.55
N GLY A 183 18.18 21.36 -9.45
CA GLY A 183 19.12 20.30 -9.83
C GLY A 183 18.95 19.03 -8.98
N SER A 184 18.87 19.16 -7.65
CA SER A 184 18.60 18.04 -6.76
C SER A 184 17.23 17.40 -6.99
N THR A 185 16.19 18.20 -7.22
CA THR A 185 14.84 17.70 -7.55
C THR A 185 14.87 16.87 -8.82
N GLY A 186 15.49 17.39 -9.89
CA GLY A 186 15.58 16.68 -11.16
C GLY A 186 16.29 15.34 -11.02
N LEU A 187 17.42 15.31 -10.29
CA LEU A 187 18.13 14.06 -10.06
C LEU A 187 17.34 13.08 -9.18
N ALA A 188 16.63 13.57 -8.16
CA ALA A 188 15.78 12.74 -7.30
C ALA A 188 14.67 12.05 -8.10
N VAL A 189 14.01 12.77 -9.02
CA VAL A 189 12.99 12.17 -9.91
C VAL A 189 13.60 11.07 -10.80
N VAL A 190 14.77 11.32 -11.39
CA VAL A 190 15.48 10.30 -12.18
C VAL A 190 15.83 9.09 -11.33
N ALA A 191 16.33 9.29 -10.10
CA ALA A 191 16.64 8.22 -9.17
C ALA A 191 15.39 7.40 -8.83
N SER A 192 14.23 8.03 -8.61
CA SER A 192 12.97 7.32 -8.36
C SER A 192 12.53 6.46 -9.54
N ILE A 193 12.70 6.94 -10.78
CA ILE A 193 12.42 6.14 -11.99
C ILE A 193 13.34 4.93 -12.06
N ILE A 194 14.63 5.10 -11.76
CA ILE A 194 15.61 3.99 -11.69
C ILE A 194 15.17 2.98 -10.63
N THR A 195 14.75 3.44 -9.45
CA THR A 195 14.24 2.58 -8.37
C THR A 195 13.03 1.76 -8.81
N ALA A 196 12.09 2.38 -9.53
CA ALA A 196 10.93 1.67 -10.08
C ALA A 196 11.33 0.53 -11.02
N VAL A 197 12.30 0.78 -11.90
CA VAL A 197 12.83 -0.23 -12.83
C VAL A 197 13.56 -1.34 -12.07
N LEU A 198 14.41 -1.00 -11.10
CA LEU A 198 15.15 -1.98 -10.30
C LEU A 198 14.22 -2.92 -9.51
N LEU A 199 13.14 -2.39 -8.95
CA LEU A 199 12.16 -3.20 -8.21
C LEU A 199 11.51 -4.27 -9.09
N GLN A 200 11.23 -3.98 -10.36
CA GLN A 200 10.70 -5.00 -11.29
C GLN A 200 11.65 -6.18 -11.48
N PHE A 201 12.97 -5.92 -11.51
CA PHE A 201 13.97 -6.99 -11.59
C PHE A 201 14.04 -7.82 -10.32
N VAL A 202 13.95 -7.17 -9.15
CA VAL A 202 13.97 -7.86 -7.84
C VAL A 202 12.79 -8.82 -7.72
N PHE A 203 11.57 -8.37 -8.03
CA PHE A 203 10.38 -9.23 -7.93
C PHE A 203 10.39 -10.41 -8.91
N LYS A 204 10.95 -10.23 -10.11
CA LYS A 204 11.00 -11.31 -11.13
C LYS A 204 11.95 -12.47 -10.76
N ILE A 205 12.96 -12.22 -9.93
CA ILE A 205 13.98 -13.20 -9.54
C ILE A 205 13.53 -14.04 -8.32
N SER A 206 12.49 -13.62 -7.61
CA SER A 206 12.14 -14.09 -6.26
C SER A 206 11.05 -15.18 -6.24
N GLY A 207 11.18 -16.22 -7.07
CA GLY A 207 10.19 -17.31 -7.17
C GLY A 207 10.23 -18.36 -6.03
N VAL A 208 10.97 -18.13 -4.94
CA VAL A 208 11.06 -19.04 -3.79
C VAL A 208 10.93 -18.22 -2.51
N GLY A 209 9.86 -18.46 -1.74
CA GLY A 209 9.56 -17.75 -0.48
C GLY A 209 8.75 -16.46 -0.66
N GLN A 210 7.80 -16.44 -1.60
CA GLN A 210 6.99 -15.28 -1.95
C GLN A 210 6.21 -14.75 -0.74
N GLU A 211 5.67 -15.64 0.09
CA GLU A 211 4.86 -15.31 1.28
C GLU A 211 5.72 -14.67 2.38
N ILE A 212 6.96 -15.16 2.57
CA ILE A 212 7.91 -14.55 3.51
C ILE A 212 8.29 -13.15 3.03
N LEU A 213 8.57 -13.01 1.75
CA LEU A 213 8.99 -11.75 1.16
C LEU A 213 7.86 -10.72 1.21
N GLU A 214 6.62 -11.12 0.91
CA GLU A 214 5.43 -10.28 1.02
C GLU A 214 5.18 -9.85 2.47
N GLY A 215 5.21 -10.79 3.42
CA GLY A 215 5.07 -10.49 4.84
C GLY A 215 6.14 -9.54 5.38
N VAL A 216 7.41 -9.79 5.07
CA VAL A 216 8.52 -8.90 5.47
C VAL A 216 8.38 -7.53 4.83
N THR A 217 8.00 -7.46 3.55
CA THR A 217 7.84 -6.18 2.83
C THR A 217 6.70 -5.36 3.42
N MET A 218 5.57 -6.00 3.77
CA MET A 218 4.46 -5.32 4.45
C MET A 218 4.84 -4.82 5.84
N LEU A 219 5.63 -5.58 6.61
CA LEU A 219 6.12 -5.13 7.91
C LEU A 219 7.13 -3.98 7.80
N LEU A 220 8.01 -4.02 6.81
CA LEU A 220 8.91 -2.90 6.51
C LEU A 220 8.11 -1.65 6.10
N ALA A 221 7.11 -1.82 5.23
CA ALA A 221 6.22 -0.74 4.83
C ALA A 221 5.47 -0.17 6.04
N MET A 222 4.97 -1.01 6.95
CA MET A 222 4.34 -0.58 8.19
C MET A 222 5.25 0.35 9.02
N VAL A 223 6.53 -0.02 9.22
CA VAL A 223 7.49 0.81 9.97
C VAL A 223 7.72 2.15 9.28
N VAL A 224 7.89 2.14 7.96
CA VAL A 224 8.10 3.35 7.16
C VAL A 224 6.87 4.26 7.24
N LEU A 225 5.68 3.72 6.96
CA LEU A 225 4.42 4.47 6.97
C LEU A 225 4.11 5.05 8.35
N PHE A 226 4.35 4.29 9.43
CA PHE A 226 4.19 4.77 10.79
C PHE A 226 5.17 5.92 11.10
N SER A 227 6.44 5.77 10.71
CA SER A 227 7.47 6.80 10.89
C SER A 227 7.12 8.10 10.15
N VAL A 228 6.72 8.00 8.88
CA VAL A 228 6.33 9.15 8.04
C VAL A 228 5.06 9.79 8.56
N SER A 229 4.05 9.00 8.95
CA SER A 229 2.83 9.50 9.59
C SER A 229 3.15 10.34 10.82
N PHE A 230 3.97 9.81 11.74
CA PHE A 230 4.35 10.51 12.95
C PHE A 230 5.16 11.78 12.65
N TRP A 231 6.05 11.72 11.65
CA TRP A 231 6.81 12.88 11.19
C TRP A 231 5.88 13.99 10.69
N LEU A 232 4.87 13.69 9.86
CA LEU A 232 3.91 14.68 9.36
C LEU A 232 3.10 15.31 10.51
N ILE A 233 2.66 14.50 11.48
CA ILE A 233 1.93 14.97 12.67
C ILE A 233 2.78 15.98 13.46
N SER A 234 4.08 15.71 13.63
CA SER A 234 5.01 16.62 14.32
C SER A 234 5.19 17.99 13.65
N LYS A 235 4.76 18.13 12.39
CA LYS A 235 4.90 19.35 11.56
C LYS A 235 3.58 20.06 11.30
N VAL A 236 2.48 19.61 11.92
CA VAL A 236 1.14 20.21 11.78
C VAL A 236 1.11 21.68 12.23
N GLU A 237 2.02 22.11 13.10
CA GLU A 237 2.13 23.52 13.50
C GLU A 237 3.06 24.31 12.59
N ALA A 238 2.50 25.32 11.90
CA ALA A 238 3.24 26.22 11.00
C ALA A 238 4.45 26.89 11.67
N LYS A 239 4.42 27.10 12.99
CA LYS A 239 5.50 27.72 13.79
C LYS A 239 6.69 26.76 14.01
N LYS A 240 6.42 25.50 14.40
CA LYS A 240 7.44 24.44 14.54
C LYS A 240 8.07 24.06 13.19
N TRP A 241 7.34 24.24 12.10
CA TRP A 241 7.87 24.11 10.74
C TRP A 241 8.81 25.27 10.36
N GLU A 242 8.41 26.52 10.63
CA GLU A 242 9.25 27.71 10.39
C GLU A 242 10.56 27.66 11.19
N GLU A 243 10.51 27.22 12.45
CA GLU A 243 11.68 27.02 13.32
C GLU A 243 12.60 25.88 12.83
N TYR A 244 12.04 24.74 12.39
CA TYR A 244 12.83 23.63 11.83
C TYR A 244 13.56 24.01 10.53
N ILE A 245 12.89 24.76 9.66
CA ILE A 245 13.48 25.25 8.41
C ILE A 245 14.52 26.34 8.71
N GLN A 246 14.26 27.25 9.65
CA GLN A 246 15.24 28.21 10.12
C GLN A 246 16.50 27.51 10.63
N GLY A 247 16.40 26.57 11.56
CA GLY A 247 17.57 25.86 12.11
C GLY A 247 18.37 25.09 11.07
N LYS A 248 17.73 24.28 10.22
CA LYS A 248 18.46 23.48 9.20
C LYS A 248 19.10 24.33 8.11
N VAL A 249 18.47 25.44 7.74
CA VAL A 249 19.01 26.30 6.69
C VAL A 249 20.05 27.25 7.26
N GLU A 250 19.91 27.74 8.49
CA GLU A 250 20.90 28.57 9.18
C GLU A 250 22.21 27.79 9.43
N ASP A 251 22.13 26.53 9.88
CA ASP A 251 23.30 25.63 9.99
C ASP A 251 24.00 25.38 8.63
N SER A 252 23.22 25.23 7.57
CA SER A 252 23.73 24.97 6.22
C SER A 252 24.26 26.22 5.51
N LEU A 253 23.74 27.41 5.85
CA LEU A 253 24.18 28.70 5.32
C LEU A 253 25.46 29.19 6.01
N THR A 254 25.60 28.95 7.32
CA THR A 254 26.76 29.40 8.11
C THR A 254 28.05 28.63 7.74
N THR A 255 27.91 27.41 7.21
CA THR A 255 29.05 26.56 6.81
C THR A 255 29.42 26.70 5.31
N GLY A 256 28.61 27.39 4.50
CA GLY A 256 28.84 27.53 3.05
C GLY A 256 28.65 26.25 2.23
N ASN A 257 28.17 25.15 2.83
CA ASN A 257 28.14 23.83 2.19
C ASN A 257 26.87 23.62 1.33
N SER A 258 26.91 24.07 0.08
CA SER A 258 25.83 23.86 -0.92
C SER A 258 25.44 22.39 -1.11
N PHE A 259 26.33 21.45 -0.77
CA PHE A 259 26.05 20.01 -0.81
C PHE A 259 25.05 19.56 0.27
N ALA A 260 25.04 20.19 1.44
CA ALA A 260 24.10 19.85 2.51
C ALA A 260 22.65 20.19 2.11
N LEU A 261 22.46 21.40 1.56
CA LEU A 261 21.17 21.83 1.00
C LEU A 261 20.75 20.93 -0.16
N TRP A 262 21.67 20.64 -1.09
CA TRP A 262 21.41 19.78 -2.24
C TRP A 262 21.00 18.37 -1.80
N SER A 263 21.72 17.78 -0.85
CA SER A 263 21.43 16.43 -0.33
C SER A 263 20.12 16.39 0.45
N ALA A 264 19.82 17.42 1.24
CA ALA A 264 18.56 17.51 1.97
C ALA A 264 17.35 17.57 1.03
N VAL A 265 17.44 18.39 -0.03
CA VAL A 265 16.37 18.47 -1.05
C VAL A 265 16.28 17.15 -1.82
N PHE A 266 17.41 16.58 -2.24
CA PHE A 266 17.45 15.31 -2.96
C PHE A 266 16.78 14.21 -2.16
N LEU A 267 17.18 14.01 -0.89
CA LEU A 267 16.63 12.95 -0.04
C LEU A 267 15.14 13.16 0.24
N ALA A 268 14.72 14.41 0.46
CA ALA A 268 13.31 14.70 0.68
C ALA A 268 12.46 14.36 -0.55
N VAL A 269 12.86 14.81 -1.74
CA VAL A 269 12.12 14.53 -2.99
C VAL A 269 12.21 13.06 -3.37
N TYR A 270 13.37 12.42 -3.18
CA TYR A 270 13.56 11.00 -3.47
C TYR A 270 12.68 10.13 -2.56
N ARG A 271 12.49 10.52 -1.29
CA ARG A 271 11.56 9.83 -0.39
C ARG A 271 10.13 9.82 -0.97
N GLU A 272 9.59 10.99 -1.31
CA GLU A 272 8.24 11.09 -1.90
C GLU A 272 8.15 10.29 -3.21
N GLY A 273 9.21 10.33 -4.02
CA GLY A 273 9.28 9.56 -5.27
C GLY A 273 9.37 8.04 -5.04
N ALA A 274 10.10 7.57 -4.03
CA ALA A 274 10.19 6.17 -3.68
C ALA A 274 8.86 5.64 -3.12
N GLU A 275 8.18 6.43 -2.28
CA GLU A 275 6.82 6.13 -1.80
C GLU A 275 5.83 6.03 -2.98
N THR A 276 5.86 7.00 -3.91
CA THR A 276 5.07 6.94 -5.16
C THR A 276 5.30 5.63 -5.90
N VAL A 277 6.56 5.21 -6.07
CA VAL A 277 6.92 3.98 -6.77
C VAL A 277 6.34 2.75 -6.07
N LEU A 278 6.47 2.67 -4.74
CA LEU A 278 5.95 1.54 -3.98
C LEU A 278 4.42 1.45 -4.03
N PHE A 279 3.71 2.59 -3.93
CA PHE A 279 2.25 2.62 -4.05
C PHE A 279 1.77 2.23 -5.45
N TYR A 280 2.45 2.69 -6.50
CA TYR A 280 2.12 2.28 -7.86
C TYR A 280 2.44 0.82 -8.13
N GLN A 281 3.51 0.29 -7.52
CA GLN A 281 3.85 -1.12 -7.64
C GLN A 281 2.77 -2.00 -7.01
N ALA A 282 2.27 -1.64 -5.83
CA ALA A 282 1.14 -2.31 -5.19
C ALA A 282 -0.14 -2.22 -6.05
N LEU A 283 -0.45 -1.03 -6.57
CA LEU A 283 -1.62 -0.83 -7.43
C LEU A 283 -1.57 -1.68 -8.71
N ILE A 284 -0.39 -1.80 -9.33
CA ILE A 284 -0.20 -2.57 -10.58
C ILE A 284 -0.18 -4.08 -10.31
N ALA A 285 0.34 -4.52 -9.16
CA ALA A 285 0.38 -5.93 -8.78
C ALA A 285 -1.02 -6.54 -8.64
N ASP A 286 -1.98 -5.76 -8.16
CA ASP A 286 -3.38 -6.16 -7.98
C ASP A 286 -4.26 -5.93 -9.23
N ALA A 287 -3.78 -5.12 -10.17
CA ALA A 287 -4.57 -4.74 -11.34
C ALA A 287 -4.51 -5.77 -12.48
N ASN A 288 -5.68 -6.10 -13.01
CA ASN A 288 -5.80 -6.82 -14.28
C ASN A 288 -5.14 -6.05 -15.43
N LYS A 289 -4.59 -6.77 -16.43
CA LYS A 289 -3.94 -6.17 -17.62
C LYS A 289 -4.85 -5.19 -18.38
N SER A 290 -6.16 -5.38 -18.32
CA SER A 290 -7.16 -4.47 -18.91
C SER A 290 -7.23 -3.11 -18.22
N SER A 291 -6.83 -3.02 -16.95
CA SER A 291 -6.87 -1.80 -16.12
C SER A 291 -5.61 -0.95 -16.21
N TYR A 292 -4.52 -1.45 -16.80
CA TYR A 292 -3.26 -0.70 -16.93
C TYR A 292 -3.43 0.61 -17.72
N GLY A 293 -4.34 0.63 -18.69
CA GLY A 293 -4.67 1.85 -19.43
C GLY A 293 -5.29 2.94 -18.53
N MET A 294 -6.14 2.54 -17.58
CA MET A 294 -6.78 3.47 -16.64
C MET A 294 -5.80 3.96 -15.57
N ILE A 295 -4.91 3.11 -15.09
CA ILE A 295 -3.80 3.50 -14.21
C ILE A 295 -2.91 4.52 -14.92
N GLY A 296 -2.49 4.24 -16.17
CA GLY A 296 -1.69 5.19 -16.95
C GLY A 296 -2.39 6.53 -17.16
N LEU A 297 -3.71 6.51 -17.42
CA LEU A 297 -4.51 7.71 -17.55
C LEU A 297 -4.61 8.50 -16.23
N GLY A 298 -4.80 7.81 -15.10
CA GLY A 298 -4.85 8.41 -13.76
C GLY A 298 -3.56 9.14 -13.43
N PHE A 299 -2.42 8.50 -13.70
CA PHE A 299 -1.09 9.08 -13.55
C PHE A 299 -0.92 10.34 -14.40
N LEU A 300 -1.25 10.27 -15.70
CA LEU A 300 -1.09 11.39 -16.62
C LEU A 300 -1.96 12.59 -16.22
N VAL A 301 -3.24 12.36 -15.92
CA VAL A 301 -4.17 13.39 -15.45
C VAL A 301 -3.69 13.99 -14.13
N GLY A 302 -3.17 13.16 -13.23
CA GLY A 302 -2.59 13.60 -11.97
C GLY A 302 -1.35 14.47 -12.15
N CYS A 303 -0.43 14.14 -13.07
CA CYS A 303 0.71 14.99 -13.43
C CYS A 303 0.25 16.37 -13.96
N VAL A 304 -0.77 16.41 -14.82
CA VAL A 304 -1.35 17.68 -15.30
C VAL A 304 -1.95 18.47 -14.14
N ALA A 305 -2.65 17.82 -13.20
CA ALA A 305 -3.18 18.45 -12.00
C ALA A 305 -2.07 19.02 -11.11
N LEU A 306 -0.96 18.30 -10.92
CA LEU A 306 0.22 18.79 -10.17
C LEU A 306 0.84 20.03 -10.81
N VAL A 307 0.97 20.08 -12.14
CA VAL A 307 1.44 21.28 -12.84
C VAL A 307 0.49 22.45 -12.59
N ALA A 308 -0.83 22.23 -12.67
CA ALA A 308 -1.81 23.27 -12.37
C ALA A 308 -1.71 23.73 -10.91
N ILE A 309 -1.58 22.82 -9.95
CA ILE A 309 -1.39 23.13 -8.53
C ILE A 309 -0.11 23.94 -8.31
N TYR A 310 1.01 23.53 -8.90
CA TYR A 310 2.28 24.27 -8.83
C TYR A 310 2.13 25.71 -9.34
N LEU A 311 1.47 25.90 -10.48
CA LEU A 311 1.23 27.23 -11.05
C LEU A 311 0.32 28.08 -10.15
N ILE A 312 -0.72 27.49 -9.58
CA ILE A 312 -1.62 28.16 -8.62
C ILE A 312 -0.87 28.59 -7.36
N VAL A 313 0.00 27.73 -6.82
CA VAL A 313 0.79 28.05 -5.62
C VAL A 313 1.86 29.10 -5.93
N ARG A 314 2.50 29.02 -7.09
CA ARG A 314 3.57 29.95 -7.49
C ARG A 314 3.05 31.35 -7.80
N TYR A 315 1.92 31.45 -8.50
CA TYR A 315 1.39 32.72 -9.01
C TYR A 315 0.14 33.21 -8.27
N GLY A 316 -0.52 32.35 -7.49
CA GLY A 316 -1.65 32.72 -6.67
C GLY A 316 -1.23 33.10 -5.25
N SER A 317 -1.79 34.18 -4.70
CA SER A 317 -1.67 34.53 -3.28
C SER A 317 -2.47 33.60 -2.35
N VAL A 318 -2.62 32.33 -2.71
CA VAL A 318 -3.46 31.36 -2.00
C VAL A 318 -2.65 30.79 -0.83
N LYS A 319 -3.04 31.15 0.39
CA LYS A 319 -2.53 30.49 1.60
C LYS A 319 -3.14 29.09 1.67
N LEU A 320 -2.33 28.07 1.40
CA LEU A 320 -2.78 26.69 1.49
C LEU A 320 -3.01 26.30 2.97
N PRO A 321 -4.13 25.66 3.31
CA PRO A 321 -4.37 25.18 4.66
C PRO A 321 -3.53 23.91 4.90
N LEU A 322 -2.28 24.10 5.35
CA LEU A 322 -1.32 23.01 5.59
C LEU A 322 -1.76 22.06 6.72
N LYS A 323 -2.42 22.59 7.76
CA LYS A 323 -2.91 21.81 8.92
C LYS A 323 -3.81 20.62 8.53
N PRO A 324 -4.97 20.82 7.87
CA PRO A 324 -5.85 19.71 7.52
C PRO A 324 -5.21 18.74 6.54
N PHE A 325 -4.31 19.21 5.66
CA PHE A 325 -3.55 18.34 4.77
C PHE A 325 -2.63 17.39 5.54
N PHE A 326 -1.79 17.91 6.44
CA PHE A 326 -0.89 17.10 7.25
C PHE A 326 -1.64 16.12 8.15
N ILE A 327 -2.77 16.54 8.75
CA ILE A 327 -3.62 15.67 9.58
C ILE A 327 -4.25 14.55 8.74
N GLY A 328 -4.80 14.89 7.57
CA GLY A 328 -5.46 13.92 6.70
C GLY A 328 -4.49 12.88 6.16
N THR A 329 -3.35 13.32 5.63
CA THR A 329 -2.30 12.44 5.10
C THR A 329 -1.67 11.59 6.20
N SER A 330 -1.35 12.16 7.36
CA SER A 330 -0.80 11.37 8.47
C SER A 330 -1.78 10.33 9.00
N THR A 331 -3.06 10.67 9.11
CA THR A 331 -4.10 9.72 9.54
C THR A 331 -4.24 8.56 8.57
N LEU A 332 -4.20 8.85 7.27
CA LEU A 332 -4.24 7.83 6.21
C LEU A 332 -3.00 6.91 6.27
N LEU A 333 -1.79 7.47 6.39
CA LEU A 333 -0.56 6.67 6.51
C LEU A 333 -0.57 5.81 7.77
N TYR A 334 -1.09 6.33 8.88
CA TYR A 334 -1.23 5.57 10.12
C TYR A 334 -2.22 4.41 9.95
N TYR A 335 -3.37 4.66 9.31
CA TYR A 335 -4.33 3.62 8.96
C TYR A 335 -3.69 2.52 8.11
N LEU A 336 -2.95 2.89 7.07
CA LEU A 336 -2.24 1.94 6.21
C LEU A 336 -1.19 1.13 6.97
N ALA A 337 -0.39 1.78 7.83
CA ALA A 337 0.56 1.09 8.70
C ALA A 337 -0.13 0.07 9.62
N PHE A 338 -1.30 0.43 10.17
CA PHE A 338 -2.11 -0.45 11.00
C PHE A 338 -2.63 -1.67 10.23
N VAL A 339 -3.11 -1.50 9.00
CA VAL A 339 -3.57 -2.60 8.14
C VAL A 339 -2.40 -3.52 7.78
N PHE A 340 -1.27 -2.96 7.34
CA PHE A 340 -0.08 -3.72 6.94
C PHE A 340 0.57 -4.46 8.11
N ALA A 341 0.44 -3.97 9.34
CA ALA A 341 0.87 -4.71 10.53
C ALA A 341 0.15 -6.06 10.64
N GLY A 342 -1.15 -6.07 10.39
CA GLY A 342 -1.97 -7.28 10.45
C GLY A 342 -1.73 -8.21 9.28
N GLN A 343 -1.72 -7.68 8.06
CA GLN A 343 -1.46 -8.44 6.83
C GLN A 343 -0.04 -9.02 6.80
N GLY A 344 0.98 -8.22 7.11
CA GLY A 344 2.36 -8.69 7.09
C GLY A 344 2.62 -9.84 8.08
N VAL A 345 2.03 -9.80 9.28
CA VAL A 345 2.12 -10.94 10.22
C VAL A 345 1.33 -12.15 9.72
N ARG A 346 0.19 -11.93 9.06
CA ARG A 346 -0.62 -13.01 8.46
C ARG A 346 0.15 -13.74 7.36
N GLU A 347 0.78 -13.03 6.43
CA GLU A 347 1.64 -13.62 5.39
C GLU A 347 2.77 -14.46 6.00
N LEU A 348 3.40 -13.97 7.08
CA LEU A 348 4.42 -14.75 7.80
C LEU A 348 3.87 -15.98 8.54
N GLN A 349 2.59 -15.98 8.92
CA GLN A 349 1.92 -17.16 9.47
C GLN A 349 1.63 -18.18 8.38
N GLU A 350 1.22 -17.73 7.19
CA GLU A 350 0.99 -18.58 6.02
C GLU A 350 2.29 -19.21 5.52
N ALA A 351 3.40 -18.46 5.58
CA ALA A 351 4.74 -18.97 5.33
C ALA A 351 5.28 -19.93 6.41
N GLY A 352 4.55 -20.15 7.51
CA GLY A 352 4.96 -21.01 8.63
C GLY A 352 6.10 -20.43 9.49
N VAL A 353 6.47 -19.16 9.31
CA VAL A 353 7.51 -18.48 10.09
C VAL A 353 6.99 -18.04 11.46
N VAL A 354 5.71 -17.63 11.53
CA VAL A 354 5.05 -17.17 12.75
C VAL A 354 3.97 -18.15 13.18
N GLY A 355 3.90 -18.46 14.47
CA GLY A 355 2.91 -19.41 15.01
C GLY A 355 1.46 -18.92 14.89
N LEU A 356 0.53 -19.87 14.75
CA LEU A 356 -0.91 -19.62 14.71
C LEU A 356 -1.52 -19.69 16.12
N GLY A 357 -1.62 -18.54 16.80
CA GLY A 357 -2.34 -18.44 18.08
C GLY A 357 -3.79 -17.99 17.86
N LYS A 358 -4.67 -18.90 17.43
CA LYS A 358 -6.07 -18.56 17.06
C LYS A 358 -6.89 -18.04 18.25
N ILE A 359 -7.77 -17.08 17.97
CA ILE A 359 -8.76 -16.52 18.91
C ILE A 359 -10.15 -16.70 18.31
N GLU A 360 -11.02 -17.48 18.95
CA GLU A 360 -12.35 -17.81 18.42
C GLU A 360 -13.36 -16.65 18.47
N VAL A 361 -13.07 -15.63 19.29
CA VAL A 361 -14.02 -14.53 19.57
C VAL A 361 -13.94 -13.38 18.55
N ILE A 362 -12.83 -13.26 17.82
CA ILE A 362 -12.59 -12.10 16.96
C ILE A 362 -12.88 -12.48 15.50
N PRO A 363 -13.73 -11.73 14.76
CA PRO A 363 -13.92 -11.98 13.34
C PRO A 363 -12.73 -11.50 12.52
N THR A 364 -12.48 -12.12 11.38
CA THR A 364 -11.57 -11.57 10.36
C THR A 364 -12.21 -10.31 9.75
N ILE A 365 -11.50 -9.19 9.79
CA ILE A 365 -11.88 -7.93 9.15
C ILE A 365 -10.73 -7.49 8.24
N SER A 366 -10.74 -7.98 7.01
CA SER A 366 -9.62 -7.90 6.07
C SER A 366 -9.24 -6.45 5.70
N TRP A 367 -10.22 -5.54 5.60
CA TRP A 367 -9.95 -4.12 5.32
C TRP A 367 -9.27 -3.38 6.48
N LEU A 368 -9.39 -3.88 7.71
CA LEU A 368 -8.66 -3.38 8.87
C LEU A 368 -7.36 -4.16 9.15
N GLY A 369 -7.05 -5.17 8.32
CA GLY A 369 -5.98 -6.13 8.61
C GLY A 369 -6.20 -6.90 9.92
N ILE A 370 -7.43 -6.97 10.43
CA ILE A 370 -7.71 -7.65 11.70
C ILE A 370 -7.92 -9.13 11.39
N TYR A 371 -7.03 -9.95 11.94
CA TYR A 371 -7.09 -11.40 11.84
C TYR A 371 -7.22 -12.03 13.23
N PRO A 372 -7.91 -13.18 13.35
CA PRO A 372 -8.18 -13.86 14.63
C PRO A 372 -6.93 -14.54 15.21
N THR A 373 -5.81 -13.82 15.34
CA THR A 373 -4.58 -14.34 15.94
C THR A 373 -3.96 -13.36 16.93
N TRP A 374 -3.37 -13.87 18.00
CA TRP A 374 -2.69 -13.04 19.00
C TRP A 374 -1.53 -12.23 18.40
N GLN A 375 -0.79 -12.82 17.47
CA GLN A 375 0.39 -12.21 16.88
C GLN A 375 0.03 -10.97 16.06
N THR A 376 -0.97 -11.07 15.17
CA THR A 376 -1.43 -9.94 14.34
C THR A 376 -1.99 -8.80 15.21
N LEU A 377 -2.83 -9.14 16.19
CA LEU A 377 -3.47 -8.16 17.07
C LEU A 377 -2.48 -7.47 18.01
N SER A 378 -1.51 -8.20 18.55
CA SER A 378 -0.53 -7.64 19.47
C SER A 378 0.30 -6.53 18.80
N LEU A 379 0.70 -6.72 17.54
CA LEU A 379 1.46 -5.72 16.79
C LEU A 379 0.61 -4.47 16.50
N GLN A 380 -0.66 -4.66 16.14
CA GLN A 380 -1.62 -3.57 15.94
C GLN A 380 -1.87 -2.78 17.24
N VAL A 381 -1.97 -3.45 18.40
CA VAL A 381 -2.09 -2.79 19.71
C VAL A 381 -0.85 -1.97 20.04
N VAL A 382 0.36 -2.50 19.76
CA VAL A 382 1.62 -1.76 19.95
C VAL A 382 1.63 -0.48 19.13
N LEU A 383 1.18 -0.51 17.87
CA LEU A 383 1.07 0.69 17.03
C LEU A 383 0.11 1.74 17.61
N VAL A 384 -1.05 1.30 18.13
CA VAL A 384 -2.02 2.20 18.78
C VAL A 384 -1.41 2.86 20.01
N LEU A 385 -0.73 2.09 20.86
CA LEU A 385 -0.05 2.65 22.02
C LEU A 385 1.05 3.64 21.61
N ALA A 386 1.86 3.30 20.61
CA ALA A 386 2.92 4.17 20.11
C ALA A 386 2.35 5.49 19.55
N ALA A 387 1.23 5.45 18.82
CA ALA A 387 0.55 6.64 18.33
C ALA A 387 0.01 7.52 19.47
N VAL A 388 -0.66 6.92 20.46
CA VAL A 388 -1.20 7.64 21.62
C VAL A 388 -0.09 8.31 22.42
N ILE A 389 1.01 7.60 22.68
CA ILE A 389 2.18 8.14 23.39
C ILE A 389 2.81 9.28 22.58
N GLY A 390 3.02 9.08 21.27
CA GLY A 390 3.63 10.07 20.40
C GLY A 390 2.80 11.36 20.31
N ILE A 391 1.48 11.24 20.20
CA ILE A 391 0.55 12.38 20.23
C ILE A 391 0.58 13.04 21.61
N GLY A 392 0.51 12.25 22.69
CA GLY A 392 0.56 12.75 24.07
C GLY A 392 1.83 13.56 24.37
N TYR A 393 3.00 13.11 23.90
CA TYR A 393 4.27 13.84 24.04
C TYR A 393 4.24 15.21 23.35
N GLN A 394 3.62 15.31 22.18
CA GLN A 394 3.53 16.58 21.44
C GLN A 394 2.58 17.58 22.12
N PHE A 395 1.47 17.11 22.71
CA PHE A 395 0.52 17.97 23.41
C PHE A 395 0.99 18.37 24.82
N LEU A 396 1.70 17.49 25.54
CA LEU A 396 2.24 17.78 26.88
C LEU A 396 3.48 18.67 26.82
N GLY A 397 4.31 18.56 25.78
CA GLY A 397 5.44 19.47 25.56
C GLY A 397 5.02 20.93 25.37
N ASP A 398 3.83 21.16 24.81
CA ASP A 398 3.26 22.49 24.58
C ASP A 398 2.80 23.19 25.87
N SER A 399 2.58 22.43 26.95
CA SER A 399 2.11 22.97 28.24
C SER A 399 3.25 23.47 29.15
N GLY A 400 4.50 23.06 28.88
CA GLY A 400 5.67 23.45 29.69
C GLY A 400 6.17 24.86 29.41
N ASP A 401 6.11 25.32 28.16
CA ASP A 401 6.61 26.64 27.75
C ASP A 401 5.67 27.79 28.16
N ALA A 402 4.40 27.48 28.44
CA ALA A 402 3.43 28.48 28.89
C ALA A 402 3.63 28.93 30.36
N GLN A 403 4.34 28.16 31.19
CA GLN A 403 4.56 28.50 32.61
C GLN A 403 5.90 29.19 32.88
N VAL A 404 6.83 29.24 31.92
CA VAL A 404 8.14 29.90 32.09
C VAL A 404 8.10 31.39 31.68
N SER A 405 6.99 31.87 31.10
CA SER A 405 6.82 33.27 30.68
C SER A 405 5.82 34.10 31.51
N ALA A 406 5.38 33.60 32.67
CA ALA A 406 4.49 34.32 33.58
C ALA A 406 5.25 34.99 34.74
#